data_AF-A0A8I1K4I5-F1
#
_entry.id   AF-A0A8I1K4I5-F1
#
_cell.length_a   1.000
_cell.length_b   1.000
_cell.length_c   1.000
_cell.angle_alpha   90.00
_cell.angle_beta   90.00
_cell.angle_gamma   90.00
#
_symmetry.space_group_name_H-M   'P 1'
#
loop_
_entity.id
_entity.type
_entity.pdbx_description
1 polymer ?
#
loop_
_entity_poly.entity_id
_entity_poly.type
_entity_poly.pdbx_seq_one_letter_code
_entity_poly.pdbx_strand_id
1 'polypeptide(L)'
;MMHADLIDEQDLLGQLRALGFEVSGNAEQACTAAVCGLNETNARALKGMVEKLYTGSATILPAVRQAIDQQLLPGLMAFKQKQLH
;
A
#
# COMPACT_ATOMS: atom_id res chain seq x y z
N MET A 1 12.20 2.60 -26.18
CA MET A 1 12.50 1.85 -24.93
C MET A 1 11.27 1.97 -24.05
N MET A 2 10.55 0.88 -23.79
CA MET A 2 9.49 0.89 -22.76
C MET A 2 10.19 0.73 -21.42
N HIS A 3 10.27 1.80 -20.61
CA HIS A 3 10.38 1.64 -19.18
C HIS A 3 9.06 1.00 -18.75
N ALA A 4 9.04 -0.32 -18.56
CA ALA A 4 8.01 -0.91 -17.72
C ALA A 4 8.21 -0.25 -16.35
N ASP A 5 7.26 0.58 -15.94
CA ASP A 5 7.25 1.18 -14.62
C ASP A 5 7.06 0.02 -13.64
N LEU A 6 8.17 -0.49 -13.11
CA LEU A 6 8.18 -1.64 -12.21
C LEU A 6 8.00 -1.11 -10.81
N ILE A 7 7.00 -1.64 -10.12
CA ILE A 7 6.74 -1.25 -8.74
C ILE A 7 7.40 -2.29 -7.86
N ASP A 8 8.61 -1.93 -7.43
CA ASP A 8 9.38 -2.66 -6.45
C ASP A 8 9.06 -2.18 -5.02
N GLU A 9 9.73 -2.79 -4.06
CA GLU A 9 9.57 -2.50 -2.65
C GLU A 9 9.82 -1.03 -2.33
N GLN A 10 10.87 -0.43 -2.90
CA GLN A 10 11.23 0.96 -2.62
C GLN A 10 10.17 1.94 -3.13
N ASP A 11 9.57 1.64 -4.28
CA ASP A 11 8.47 2.43 -4.82
C ASP A 11 7.24 2.37 -3.89
N LEU A 12 6.87 1.17 -3.41
CA LEU A 12 5.81 1.02 -2.42
C LEU A 12 6.10 1.82 -1.14
N LEU A 13 7.31 1.71 -0.59
CA LEU A 13 7.72 2.44 0.61
C LEU A 13 7.73 3.96 0.38
N GLY A 14 8.09 4.41 -0.82
CA GLY A 14 8.03 5.80 -1.24
C GLY A 14 6.59 6.31 -1.25
N GLN A 15 5.67 5.54 -1.83
CA GLN A 15 4.25 5.88 -1.87
C GLN A 15 3.63 5.91 -0.46
N LEU A 16 3.94 4.92 0.39
CA LEU A 16 3.48 4.92 1.79
C LEU A 16 4.02 6.14 2.56
N ARG A 17 5.29 6.51 2.38
CA ARG A 17 5.85 7.73 2.98
C ARG A 17 5.20 9.00 2.44
N ALA A 18 4.86 9.06 1.15
CA ALA A 18 4.14 10.17 0.56
C ALA A 18 2.72 10.34 1.13
N LEU A 19 2.10 9.26 1.58
CA LEU A 19 0.84 9.27 2.33
C LEU A 19 1.02 9.70 3.80
N GLY A 20 2.25 9.90 4.26
CA GLY A 20 2.58 10.29 5.64
C GLY A 20 2.78 9.11 6.59
N PHE A 21 2.97 7.89 6.09
CA PHE A 21 3.34 6.75 6.94
C PHE A 21 4.85 6.70 7.15
N GLU A 22 5.26 6.56 8.41
CA GLU A 22 6.65 6.22 8.74
C GLU A 22 6.85 4.71 8.58
N VAL A 23 7.29 4.31 7.38
CA VAL A 23 7.58 2.92 7.05
C VAL A 23 9.08 2.72 6.81
N SER A 24 9.59 1.56 7.20
CA SER A 24 11.00 1.17 7.07
C SER A 24 11.11 -0.34 6.93
N GLY A 25 12.22 -0.81 6.35
CA GLY A 25 12.46 -2.24 6.15
C GLY A 25 11.89 -2.73 4.83
N ASN A 26 11.28 -3.92 4.85
CA ASN A 26 10.76 -4.56 3.65
C ASN A 26 9.30 -4.20 3.35
N ALA A 27 8.77 -4.61 2.19
CA ALA A 27 7.41 -4.32 1.76
C ALA A 27 6.37 -4.79 2.77
N GLU A 28 6.57 -5.97 3.38
CA GLU A 28 5.68 -6.53 4.40
C GLU A 28 5.66 -5.67 5.66
N GLN A 29 6.83 -5.39 6.24
CA GLN A 29 6.99 -4.54 7.43
C GLN A 29 6.40 -3.15 7.21
N ALA A 30 6.64 -2.57 6.04
CA ALA A 30 6.07 -1.29 5.65
C ALA A 30 4.54 -1.34 5.58
N CYS A 31 3.98 -2.38 4.96
CA CYS A 31 2.54 -2.57 4.90
C CYS A 31 1.93 -2.75 6.29
N THR A 32 2.53 -3.58 7.15
CA THR A 32 2.06 -3.79 8.53
C THR A 32 2.10 -2.49 9.33
N ALA A 33 3.19 -1.74 9.25
CA ALA A 33 3.32 -0.44 9.92
C ALA A 33 2.27 0.57 9.40
N ALA A 34 2.05 0.63 8.10
CA ALA A 34 1.04 1.48 7.49
C ALA A 34 -0.38 1.12 7.97
N VAL A 35 -0.71 -0.17 8.03
CA VAL A 35 -2.00 -0.66 8.55
C VAL A 35 -2.19 -0.29 10.02
N CYS A 36 -1.15 -0.45 10.84
CA CYS A 36 -1.21 -0.13 12.26
C CYS A 36 -1.44 1.37 12.52
N GLY A 37 -0.91 2.23 11.64
CA GLY A 37 -1.09 3.68 11.66
C GLY A 37 -2.27 4.21 10.84
N LEU A 38 -3.18 3.35 10.36
CA LEU A 38 -4.30 3.78 9.52
C LEU A 38 -5.21 4.78 10.25
N ASN A 39 -5.50 5.88 9.56
CA ASN A 39 -6.48 6.89 9.95
C ASN A 39 -7.44 7.16 8.77
N GLU A 40 -8.55 7.87 8.99
CA GLU A 40 -9.57 8.06 7.95
C GLU A 40 -9.02 8.72 6.67
N THR A 41 -8.14 9.72 6.83
CA THR A 41 -7.52 10.44 5.73
C THR A 41 -6.61 9.53 4.90
N ASN A 42 -5.69 8.84 5.58
CA ASN A 42 -4.69 7.99 4.95
C ASN A 42 -5.32 6.69 4.44
N ALA A 43 -6.39 6.18 5.06
CA ALA A 43 -7.12 5.02 4.56
C ALA A 43 -7.78 5.31 3.19
N ARG A 44 -8.38 6.49 3.03
CA ARG A 44 -8.92 6.91 1.72
C ARG A 44 -7.82 7.08 0.69
N ALA A 45 -6.70 7.69 1.08
CA ALA A 45 -5.58 7.91 0.19
C ALA A 45 -4.88 6.60 -0.21
N LEU A 46 -4.71 5.68 0.74
CA LEU A 46 -4.16 4.34 0.53
C LEU A 46 -5.06 3.53 -0.41
N LYS A 47 -6.38 3.58 -0.23
CA LYS A 47 -7.33 2.96 -1.18
C LYS A 47 -7.11 3.49 -2.61
N GLY A 48 -7.04 4.81 -2.77
CA GLY A 48 -6.81 5.43 -4.08
C GLY A 48 -5.46 5.08 -4.69
N MET A 49 -4.41 4.96 -3.86
CA MET A 49 -3.08 4.48 -4.28
C MET A 49 -3.16 3.05 -4.80
N VAL A 50 -3.76 2.13 -4.02
CA VAL A 50 -3.94 0.72 -4.40
C VAL A 50 -4.76 0.60 -5.70
N GLU A 51 -5.83 1.37 -5.85
CA GLU A 51 -6.61 1.40 -7.09
C GLU A 51 -5.75 1.85 -8.29
N LYS A 52 -4.94 2.90 -8.14
CA LYS A 52 -4.01 3.35 -9.19
C LYS A 52 -2.93 2.31 -9.51
N LEU A 53 -2.42 1.62 -8.50
CA LEU A 53 -1.46 0.53 -8.69
C LEU A 53 -2.05 -0.59 -9.55
N TYR A 54 -3.30 -0.99 -9.27
CA TYR A 54 -3.97 -2.08 -9.98
C TYR A 54 -4.53 -1.70 -11.34
N THR A 55 -4.89 -0.42 -11.54
CA THR A 55 -5.41 0.10 -12.81
C THR A 55 -4.31 0.66 -13.72
N GLY A 56 -3.15 0.97 -13.14
CA GLY A 56 -1.99 1.46 -13.88
C GLY A 56 -1.38 0.38 -14.76
N SER A 57 -0.66 0.82 -15.79
CA SER A 57 0.14 -0.08 -16.65
C SER A 57 1.45 -0.53 -16.00
N ALA A 58 1.66 -0.15 -14.73
CA ALA A 58 2.84 -0.47 -13.97
C ALA A 58 2.85 -1.96 -13.60
N THR A 59 4.00 -2.60 -13.79
CA THR A 59 4.16 -4.01 -13.43
C THR A 59 4.55 -4.10 -11.97
N ILE A 60 3.62 -4.51 -11.12
CA ILE A 60 3.88 -4.71 -9.69
C ILE A 60 4.69 -6.01 -9.52
N LEU A 61 5.79 -5.95 -8.79
CA LEU A 61 6.56 -7.15 -8.46
C LEU A 61 5.71 -8.11 -7.62
N PRO A 62 5.85 -9.44 -7.83
CA PRO A 62 5.03 -10.42 -7.12
C PRO A 62 5.16 -10.34 -5.60
N ALA A 63 6.37 -10.03 -5.09
CA ALA A 63 6.61 -9.85 -3.65
C ALA A 63 5.82 -8.65 -3.08
N VAL A 64 5.82 -7.51 -3.78
CA VAL A 64 5.07 -6.31 -3.39
C VAL A 64 3.58 -6.58 -3.44
N ARG A 65 3.11 -7.23 -4.51
CA ARG A 65 1.71 -7.60 -4.65
C ARG A 65 1.25 -8.51 -3.51
N GLN A 66 2.05 -9.50 -3.12
CA GLN A 66 1.75 -10.33 -1.97
C GLN A 66 1.69 -9.52 -0.66
N ALA A 67 2.63 -8.60 -0.43
CA ALA A 67 2.60 -7.75 0.76
C ALA A 67 1.32 -6.89 0.81
N ILE A 68 0.92 -6.30 -0.31
CA ILE A 68 -0.35 -5.54 -0.41
C ILE A 68 -1.54 -6.45 -0.08
N ASP A 69 -1.60 -7.64 -0.67
CA ASP A 69 -2.73 -8.55 -0.55
C ASP A 69 -2.86 -9.16 0.85
N GLN A 70 -1.72 -9.51 1.47
CA GLN A 70 -1.66 -10.16 2.78
C GLN A 70 -1.69 -9.18 3.96
N GLN A 71 -1.23 -7.94 3.78
CA GLN A 71 -1.13 -6.96 4.85
C GLN A 71 -2.08 -5.78 4.62
N LEU A 72 -1.89 -5.01 3.52
CA LEU A 72 -2.65 -3.77 3.31
C LEU A 72 -4.15 -3.99 3.12
N LEU A 73 -4.56 -4.94 2.27
CA LEU A 73 -5.97 -5.22 1.99
C LEU A 73 -6.75 -5.64 3.25
N PRO A 74 -6.33 -6.66 4.02
CA PRO A 74 -7.04 -7.04 5.24
C PRO A 74 -7.00 -5.92 6.29
N GLY A 75 -5.90 -5.16 6.37
CA GLY A 75 -5.79 -3.99 7.24
C GLY A 75 -6.80 -2.89 6.92
N LEU A 76 -6.93 -2.54 5.64
CA LEU A 76 -7.93 -1.59 5.14
C LEU A 76 -9.36 -2.08 5.41
N MET A 77 -9.62 -3.37 5.20
CA MET A 77 -10.93 -3.96 5.48
C MET A 77 -11.28 -3.88 6.97
N ALA A 78 -10.35 -4.26 7.85
CA ALA A 78 -10.53 -4.19 9.29
C ALA A 78 -10.78 -2.75 9.76
N PHE A 79 -10.00 -1.78 9.24
CA PHE A 79 -10.22 -0.36 9.53
C PHE A 79 -11.60 0.11 9.08
N LYS A 80 -12.01 -0.25 7.85
CA LYS A 80 -13.33 0.11 7.31
C LYS A 80 -14.48 -0.51 8.14
N GLN A 81 -14.34 -1.75 8.58
CA GLN A 81 -15.33 -2.42 9.44
C GLN A 81 -15.43 -1.75 10.82
N LYS A 82 -14.30 -1.31 11.37
CA LYS A 82 -14.25 -0.59 12.65
C LYS A 82 -14.87 0.81 12.58
N GLN A 83 -14.82 1.46 11.41
CA GLN A 83 -15.46 2.77 11.15
C GLN A 83 -16.97 2.67 10.89
N LEU A 84 -17.49 1.47 10.58
CA LEU A 84 -18.92 1.23 10.32
C LEU A 84 -19.72 0.88 11.59
N HIS A 85 -19.06 0.76 12.74
CA HIS A 85 -19.66 0.56 14.07
C HIS A 85 -19.54 1.83 14.91
#